data_AF-A0AAJ3K601-F1
#
_entry.id   AF-A0AAJ3K601-F1
#
_cell.length_a   1.000
_cell.length_b   1.000
_cell.length_c   1.000
_cell.angle_alpha   90.00
_cell.angle_beta   90.00
_cell.angle_gamma   90.00
#
_symmetry.space_group_name_H-M   'P 1'
#
loop_
_entity.id
_entity.type
_entity.pdbx_description
1 polymer ?
#
loop_
_entity_poly.entity_id
_entity_poly.type
_entity_poly.pdbx_seq_one_letter_code
_entity_poly.pdbx_strand_id
1 'polypeptide(L)'
;MVDYIGLTGELEKAMQTYSKANGKGKMVHNLEAVLDKMREHIDIIRGQFATPVQNKRFDLLHSLQITDERLLYQQILLAVNHILGLDGEPSEDEKKTPTPRKNAFLRAVSSAKKGFQLCGTLPEAQTYRRELAFFDGVRAIITKKEDNPTACNAEDRQLKLVQLLNQAVEAQGTVNLLEILNRDRPNLNLLSDEFLEMVKNSQTKNLWLEAMERYLAQQIRDKAANNITVQKDFEQRLKEALTKYHNQSLSVLEVLEELIRLGKDFVERLARGEKLGLSPAEIAFYDALIKNDSAVQGLGDETLKELAKEITAQLRQSATIDWQYKEAVRAKMRTLVRRTLKRYKYPPDQEPEAIARVLEQAEEIAEELTTE
;
A
#
# COMPACT_ATOMS: atom_id res chain seq x y z
N MET A 1 11.98 -24.93 -12.29
CA MET A 1 11.94 -25.91 -11.19
C MET A 1 13.24 -26.70 -11.30
N VAL A 2 14.22 -26.44 -10.43
CA VAL A 2 15.52 -27.15 -10.46
C VAL A 2 15.41 -28.29 -9.45
N ASP A 3 15.66 -29.50 -9.92
CA ASP A 3 15.48 -30.74 -9.18
C ASP A 3 16.70 -31.00 -8.27
N TYR A 4 16.59 -30.59 -7.00
CA TYR A 4 17.66 -30.74 -6.00
C TYR A 4 17.66 -32.13 -5.33
N ILE A 5 16.77 -33.04 -5.75
CA ILE A 5 16.60 -34.37 -5.13
C ILE A 5 17.83 -35.26 -5.36
N GLY A 6 18.59 -35.04 -6.44
CA GLY A 6 19.79 -35.83 -6.76
C GLY A 6 21.07 -35.45 -5.99
N LEU A 7 21.18 -34.20 -5.50
CA LEU A 7 22.43 -33.68 -4.91
C LEU A 7 22.55 -33.95 -3.39
N THR A 8 21.44 -34.25 -2.72
CA THR A 8 21.40 -34.42 -1.26
C THR A 8 22.06 -35.73 -0.80
N GLY A 9 21.89 -36.81 -1.55
CA GLY A 9 22.54 -38.09 -1.26
C GLY A 9 24.06 -38.05 -1.47
N GLU A 10 24.54 -37.21 -2.41
CA GLU A 10 25.97 -36.96 -2.59
C GLU A 10 26.55 -36.08 -1.47
N LEU A 11 25.77 -35.11 -0.98
CA LEU A 11 26.12 -34.27 0.16
C LEU A 11 26.20 -35.06 1.48
N GLU A 12 25.28 -36.00 1.74
CA GLU A 12 25.36 -36.87 2.92
C GLU A 12 26.58 -37.79 2.88
N LYS A 13 26.89 -38.37 1.70
CA LYS A 13 28.11 -39.18 1.51
C LYS A 13 29.38 -38.34 1.69
N ALA A 14 29.41 -37.12 1.17
CA ALA A 14 30.51 -36.18 1.37
C ALA A 14 30.67 -35.79 2.85
N MET A 15 29.57 -35.55 3.56
CA MET A 15 29.57 -35.21 4.99
C MET A 15 30.05 -36.36 5.89
N GLN A 16 29.65 -37.61 5.60
CA GLN A 16 30.17 -38.78 6.31
C GLN A 16 31.67 -38.98 6.11
N THR A 17 32.18 -38.64 4.91
CA THR A 17 33.61 -38.72 4.58
C THR A 17 34.41 -37.66 5.35
N TYR A 18 33.86 -36.46 5.54
CA TYR A 18 34.48 -35.36 6.30
C TYR A 18 34.42 -35.56 7.82
N SER A 19 33.33 -36.13 8.34
CA SER A 19 33.18 -36.44 9.78
C SER A 19 34.19 -37.48 10.26
N LYS A 20 34.56 -38.44 9.40
CA LYS A 20 35.63 -39.42 9.68
C LYS A 20 37.04 -38.79 9.68
N ALA A 21 37.22 -37.60 9.09
CA ALA A 21 38.53 -36.95 8.90
C ALA A 21 38.96 -36.00 10.04
N ASN A 22 38.29 -36.03 11.20
CA ASN A 22 38.70 -35.32 12.41
C ASN A 22 38.71 -33.77 12.28
N GLY A 23 37.77 -33.21 11.52
CA GLY A 23 37.56 -31.76 11.42
C GLY A 23 37.04 -31.16 12.74
N LYS A 24 37.83 -30.30 13.38
CA LYS A 24 37.50 -29.58 14.63
C LYS A 24 36.51 -28.43 14.41
N GLY A 25 35.31 -28.73 13.94
CA GLY A 25 34.20 -27.79 13.89
C GLY A 25 32.91 -28.51 14.25
N LYS A 26 32.25 -28.13 15.34
CA LYS A 26 30.86 -28.54 15.61
C LYS A 26 29.94 -27.85 14.60
N MET A 27 29.86 -28.36 13.37
CA MET A 27 28.76 -28.11 12.45
C MET A 27 27.80 -29.29 12.52
N VAL A 28 27.20 -29.49 13.69
CA VAL A 28 25.91 -30.20 13.77
C VAL A 28 24.88 -29.08 13.80
N HIS A 29 24.40 -28.67 12.62
CA HIS A 29 23.10 -28.00 12.60
C HIS A 29 22.13 -29.00 13.21
N ASN A 30 21.72 -28.76 14.44
CA ASN A 30 20.78 -29.64 15.12
C ASN A 30 19.44 -29.49 14.39
N LEU A 31 19.18 -30.37 13.43
CA LEU A 31 17.96 -30.37 12.62
C LEU A 31 16.72 -30.47 13.51
N GLU A 32 16.83 -31.13 14.67
CA GLU A 32 15.77 -31.20 15.68
C GLU A 32 15.53 -29.82 16.31
N ALA A 33 16.59 -29.10 16.70
CA ALA A 33 16.42 -27.73 17.23
C ALA A 33 15.83 -26.76 16.19
N VAL A 34 16.13 -26.95 14.90
CA VAL A 34 15.51 -26.18 13.80
C VAL A 34 14.04 -26.58 13.63
N LEU A 35 13.71 -27.86 13.76
CA LEU A 35 12.34 -28.37 13.73
C LEU A 35 11.50 -27.80 14.88
N ASP A 36 12.05 -27.76 16.09
CA ASP A 36 11.38 -27.19 17.26
C ASP A 36 11.10 -25.70 17.06
N LYS A 37 12.09 -24.95 16.56
CA LYS A 37 11.90 -23.52 16.26
C LYS A 37 10.86 -23.30 15.14
N MET A 38 10.83 -24.17 14.14
CA MET A 38 9.80 -24.13 13.11
C MET A 38 8.41 -24.37 13.70
N ARG A 39 8.26 -25.35 14.60
CA ARG A 39 6.99 -25.64 15.30
C ARG A 39 6.51 -24.44 16.10
N GLU A 40 7.37 -23.77 16.85
CA GLU A 40 7.02 -22.55 17.58
C GLU A 40 6.42 -21.48 16.64
N HIS A 41 7.01 -21.28 15.45
CA HIS A 41 6.48 -20.33 14.48
C HIS A 41 5.15 -20.77 13.86
N ILE A 42 4.96 -22.07 13.64
CA ILE A 42 3.67 -22.64 13.20
C ILE A 42 2.60 -22.45 14.28
N ASP A 43 2.94 -22.63 15.55
CA ASP A 43 2.01 -22.45 16.67
C ASP A 43 1.60 -20.97 16.83
N ILE A 44 2.51 -20.03 16.59
CA ILE A 44 2.17 -18.60 16.50
C ILE A 44 1.12 -18.37 15.39
N ILE A 45 1.32 -18.95 14.21
CA ILE A 45 0.38 -18.81 13.08
C ILE A 45 -0.99 -19.41 13.42
N ARG A 46 -1.01 -20.63 13.97
CA ARG A 46 -2.24 -21.29 14.42
C ARG A 46 -2.96 -20.50 15.49
N GLY A 47 -2.22 -19.91 16.44
CA GLY A 47 -2.77 -19.02 17.47
C GLY A 47 -3.50 -17.82 16.89
N GLN A 48 -2.99 -17.24 15.80
CA GLN A 48 -3.66 -16.15 15.11
C GLN A 48 -4.96 -16.60 14.42
N PHE A 49 -4.98 -17.76 13.75
CA PHE A 49 -6.20 -18.31 13.15
C PHE A 49 -7.25 -18.74 14.20
N ALA A 50 -6.80 -19.19 15.37
CA ALA A 50 -7.67 -19.56 16.48
C ALA A 50 -8.28 -18.34 17.20
N THR A 51 -7.63 -17.18 17.10
CA THR A 51 -8.13 -15.92 17.65
C THR A 51 -9.39 -15.50 16.89
N PRO A 52 -10.54 -15.28 17.57
CA PRO A 52 -11.77 -14.89 16.89
C PRO A 52 -11.68 -13.46 16.36
N VAL A 53 -12.27 -13.23 15.18
CA VAL A 53 -12.53 -11.91 14.59
C VAL A 53 -14.04 -11.78 14.48
N GLN A 54 -14.63 -10.72 15.04
CA GLN A 54 -16.08 -10.51 15.08
C GLN A 54 -16.84 -11.74 15.62
N ASN A 55 -16.33 -12.34 16.69
CA ASN A 55 -16.84 -13.58 17.31
C ASN A 55 -16.81 -14.84 16.43
N LYS A 56 -16.08 -14.82 15.30
CA LYS A 56 -15.91 -15.98 14.41
C LYS A 56 -14.46 -16.41 14.37
N ARG A 57 -14.23 -17.72 14.52
CA ARG A 57 -12.91 -18.33 14.33
C ARG A 57 -12.78 -18.83 12.91
N PHE A 58 -11.57 -18.79 12.38
CA PHE A 58 -11.28 -19.40 11.08
C PHE A 58 -11.04 -20.90 11.26
N ASP A 59 -11.79 -21.74 10.54
CA ASP A 59 -11.59 -23.19 10.57
C ASP A 59 -10.42 -23.58 9.65
N LEU A 60 -9.22 -23.52 10.22
CA LEU A 60 -7.99 -23.90 9.54
C LEU A 60 -7.99 -25.40 9.17
N LEU A 61 -8.49 -26.27 10.05
CA LEU A 61 -8.45 -27.72 9.83
C LEU A 61 -9.31 -28.12 8.64
N HIS A 62 -10.52 -27.58 8.55
CA HIS A 62 -11.38 -27.79 7.39
C HIS A 62 -10.72 -27.29 6.10
N SER A 63 -10.17 -26.08 6.12
CA SER A 63 -9.50 -25.46 4.96
C SER A 63 -8.34 -26.30 4.44
N LEU A 64 -7.58 -26.92 5.36
CA LEU A 64 -6.46 -27.80 5.01
C LEU A 64 -6.89 -29.16 4.47
N GLN A 65 -8.17 -29.54 4.54
CA GLN A 65 -8.66 -30.80 3.96
C GLN A 65 -9.15 -30.62 2.51
N ILE A 66 -9.44 -29.38 2.09
CA ILE A 66 -9.97 -29.08 0.75
C ILE A 66 -8.93 -29.42 -0.33
N THR A 67 -9.34 -30.26 -1.26
CA THR A 67 -8.51 -30.71 -2.40
C THR A 67 -8.85 -29.97 -3.69
N ASP A 68 -10.06 -29.42 -3.79
CA ASP A 68 -10.48 -28.59 -4.92
C ASP A 68 -9.74 -27.25 -4.90
N GLU A 69 -9.04 -26.93 -6.00
CA GLU A 69 -8.20 -25.72 -6.10
C GLU A 69 -9.01 -24.42 -5.97
N ARG A 70 -10.25 -24.38 -6.49
CA ARG A 70 -11.09 -23.18 -6.46
C ARG A 70 -11.60 -22.91 -5.06
N LEU A 71 -12.10 -23.95 -4.39
CA LEU A 71 -12.55 -23.85 -3.00
C LEU A 71 -11.39 -23.55 -2.05
N LEU A 72 -10.21 -24.11 -2.31
CA LEU A 72 -9.01 -23.83 -1.55
C LEU A 72 -8.61 -22.36 -1.68
N TYR A 73 -8.65 -21.80 -2.90
CA TYR A 73 -8.39 -20.39 -3.13
C TYR A 73 -9.38 -19.49 -2.37
N GLN A 74 -10.67 -19.83 -2.38
CA GLN A 74 -11.68 -19.11 -1.59
C GLN A 74 -11.37 -19.14 -0.09
N GLN A 75 -10.97 -20.29 0.46
CA GLN A 75 -10.55 -20.37 1.87
C GLN A 75 -9.30 -19.55 2.15
N ILE A 76 -8.36 -19.47 1.22
CA ILE A 76 -7.19 -18.60 1.35
C ILE A 76 -7.63 -17.13 1.44
N LEU A 77 -8.59 -16.68 0.63
CA LEU A 77 -9.11 -15.30 0.72
C LEU A 77 -9.81 -15.02 2.06
N LEU A 78 -10.60 -15.97 2.55
CA LEU A 78 -11.22 -15.87 3.88
C LEU A 78 -10.17 -15.85 4.99
N ALA A 79 -9.12 -16.66 4.87
CA ALA A 79 -7.98 -16.68 5.79
C ALA A 79 -7.24 -15.34 5.78
N VAL A 80 -7.00 -14.75 4.61
CA VAL A 80 -6.41 -13.41 4.49
C VAL A 80 -7.29 -12.37 5.18
N ASN A 81 -8.60 -12.38 4.91
CA ASN A 81 -9.54 -11.47 5.56
C ASN A 81 -9.56 -11.61 7.08
N HIS A 82 -9.44 -12.85 7.59
CA HIS A 82 -9.31 -13.13 9.02
C HIS A 82 -8.04 -12.50 9.59
N ILE A 83 -6.87 -12.76 8.98
CA ILE A 83 -5.60 -12.21 9.45
C ILE A 83 -5.59 -10.68 9.44
N LEU A 84 -6.16 -10.04 8.40
CA LEU A 84 -6.28 -8.59 8.32
C LEU A 84 -7.26 -8.01 9.36
N GLY A 85 -8.28 -8.77 9.74
CA GLY A 85 -9.25 -8.37 10.76
C GLY A 85 -8.70 -8.43 12.19
N LEU A 86 -7.65 -9.23 12.42
CA LEU A 86 -7.06 -9.37 13.77
C LEU A 86 -6.47 -8.07 14.31
N ASP A 87 -6.03 -7.16 13.44
CA ASP A 87 -5.49 -5.86 13.82
C ASP A 87 -6.57 -4.91 14.39
N GLY A 88 -7.86 -5.17 14.12
CA GLY A 88 -8.98 -4.43 14.68
C GLY A 88 -9.59 -5.03 15.95
N GLU A 89 -9.11 -6.20 16.40
CA GLU A 89 -9.63 -6.91 17.58
C GLU A 89 -8.78 -6.66 18.83
N PRO A 90 -9.39 -6.58 20.02
CA PRO A 90 -8.66 -6.33 21.26
C PRO A 90 -7.59 -7.41 21.51
N SER A 91 -6.42 -6.98 21.97
CA SER A 91 -5.31 -7.84 22.34
C SER A 91 -4.86 -7.53 23.77
N GLU A 92 -4.84 -8.52 24.65
CA GLU A 92 -4.24 -8.35 25.99
C GLU A 92 -2.73 -8.01 25.92
N ASP A 93 -2.08 -8.41 24.82
CA ASP A 93 -0.63 -8.25 24.59
C ASP A 93 -0.22 -6.94 23.89
N GLU A 94 -1.16 -6.07 23.50
CA GLU A 94 -0.83 -4.80 22.82
C GLU A 94 0.14 -3.91 23.61
N LYS A 95 0.08 -3.98 24.95
CA LYS A 95 0.99 -3.26 25.86
C LYS A 95 2.43 -3.76 25.81
N LYS A 96 2.68 -4.98 25.33
CA LYS A 96 4.01 -5.63 25.33
C LYS A 96 4.67 -5.69 23.97
N THR A 97 3.92 -5.59 22.87
CA THR A 97 4.51 -5.63 21.52
C THR A 97 3.71 -4.77 20.55
N PRO A 98 4.19 -3.56 20.18
CA PRO A 98 3.48 -2.64 19.28
C PRO A 98 3.51 -3.08 17.80
N THR A 99 3.76 -4.37 17.54
CA THR A 99 3.84 -4.88 16.16
C THR A 99 2.44 -5.29 15.71
N PRO A 100 1.92 -4.77 14.58
CA PRO A 100 0.66 -5.24 14.00
C PRO A 100 0.64 -6.75 13.85
N ARG A 101 -0.48 -7.42 14.16
CA ARG A 101 -0.63 -8.88 14.09
C ARG A 101 -0.41 -9.40 12.68
N LYS A 102 -0.80 -8.62 11.66
CA LYS A 102 -0.41 -8.85 10.26
C LYS A 102 1.12 -9.00 10.09
N ASN A 103 1.91 -8.10 10.67
CA ASN A 103 3.37 -8.16 10.55
C ASN A 103 3.96 -9.34 11.34
N ALA A 104 3.36 -9.70 12.48
CA ALA A 104 3.72 -10.89 13.23
C ALA A 104 3.44 -12.18 12.41
N PHE A 105 2.30 -12.25 11.71
CA PHE A 105 1.95 -13.33 10.79
C PHE A 105 3.03 -13.50 9.71
N LEU A 106 3.34 -12.42 9.00
CA LEU A 106 4.29 -12.41 7.89
C LEU A 106 5.68 -12.88 8.33
N ARG A 107 6.14 -12.42 9.50
CA ARG A 107 7.40 -12.84 10.12
C ARG A 107 7.37 -14.32 10.49
N ALA A 108 6.31 -14.79 11.13
CA ALA A 108 6.18 -16.19 11.53
C ALA A 108 6.17 -17.14 10.33
N VAL A 109 5.39 -16.84 9.28
CA VAL A 109 5.38 -17.66 8.06
C VAL A 109 6.75 -17.65 7.37
N SER A 110 7.41 -16.49 7.30
CA SER A 110 8.76 -16.43 6.74
C SER A 110 9.78 -17.26 7.52
N SER A 111 9.71 -17.24 8.86
CA SER A 111 10.62 -18.01 9.71
C SER A 111 10.31 -19.51 9.63
N ALA A 112 9.04 -19.90 9.63
CA ALA A 112 8.62 -21.28 9.47
C ALA A 112 9.05 -21.85 8.11
N LYS A 113 8.91 -21.08 7.02
CA LYS A 113 9.38 -21.46 5.68
C LYS A 113 10.90 -21.65 5.62
N LYS A 114 11.67 -20.76 6.27
CA LYS A 114 13.14 -20.92 6.39
C LYS A 114 13.50 -22.18 7.19
N GLY A 115 12.80 -22.45 8.29
CA GLY A 115 12.97 -23.68 9.06
C GLY A 115 12.70 -24.93 8.22
N PHE A 116 11.60 -24.96 7.48
CA PHE A 116 11.23 -26.07 6.61
C PHE A 116 12.24 -26.32 5.48
N GLN A 117 12.86 -25.28 4.93
CA GLN A 117 13.94 -25.43 3.95
C GLN A 117 15.18 -26.13 4.52
N LEU A 118 15.41 -26.01 5.83
CA LEU A 118 16.56 -26.59 6.52
C LEU A 118 16.28 -28.00 7.07
N CYS A 119 15.06 -28.27 7.56
CA CYS A 119 14.69 -29.55 8.18
C CYS A 119 13.67 -30.39 7.38
N GLY A 120 13.31 -29.98 6.16
CA GLY A 120 12.27 -30.63 5.35
C GLY A 120 12.56 -32.08 4.93
N THR A 121 13.78 -32.57 5.15
CA THR A 121 14.15 -33.98 4.96
C THR A 121 13.64 -34.90 6.08
N LEU A 122 13.35 -34.35 7.27
CA LEU A 122 12.81 -35.12 8.38
C LEU A 122 11.36 -35.54 8.11
N PRO A 123 10.97 -36.80 8.37
CA PRO A 123 9.58 -37.26 8.20
C PRO A 123 8.56 -36.42 8.99
N GLU A 124 8.95 -35.97 10.18
CA GLU A 124 8.12 -35.11 11.04
C GLU A 124 7.83 -33.75 10.40
N ALA A 125 8.82 -33.16 9.73
CA ALA A 125 8.67 -31.87 9.04
C ALA A 125 7.68 -31.98 7.86
N GLN A 126 7.69 -33.12 7.15
CA GLN A 126 6.84 -33.33 5.96
C GLN A 126 5.35 -33.22 6.27
N THR A 127 4.93 -33.54 7.49
CA THR A 127 3.52 -33.41 7.93
C THR A 127 2.98 -31.98 7.82
N TYR A 128 3.86 -30.98 8.00
CA TYR A 128 3.50 -29.56 7.93
C TYR A 128 3.53 -28.99 6.51
N ARG A 129 3.92 -29.77 5.49
CA ARG A 129 4.12 -29.26 4.12
C ARG A 129 2.86 -28.60 3.55
N ARG A 130 1.69 -29.23 3.73
CA ARG A 130 0.41 -28.70 3.23
C ARG A 130 0.00 -27.44 3.96
N GLU A 131 0.16 -27.43 5.28
CA GLU A 131 -0.15 -26.29 6.13
C GLU A 131 0.74 -25.07 5.82
N LEU A 132 2.05 -25.29 5.67
CA LEU A 132 3.00 -24.25 5.27
C LEU A 132 2.71 -23.72 3.87
N ALA A 133 2.28 -24.58 2.93
CA ALA A 133 1.88 -24.13 1.60
C ALA A 133 0.63 -23.23 1.65
N PHE A 134 -0.35 -23.59 2.48
CA PHE A 134 -1.54 -22.75 2.71
C PHE A 134 -1.15 -21.39 3.31
N PHE A 135 -0.32 -21.38 4.35
CA PHE A 135 0.17 -20.15 4.96
C PHE A 135 1.01 -19.30 4.00
N ASP A 136 1.80 -19.93 3.13
CA ASP A 136 2.55 -19.21 2.09
C ASP A 136 1.61 -18.60 1.05
N GLY A 137 0.49 -19.25 0.72
CA GLY A 137 -0.59 -18.70 -0.11
C GLY A 137 -1.22 -17.45 0.52
N VAL A 138 -1.59 -17.53 1.81
CA VAL A 138 -2.11 -16.38 2.58
C VAL A 138 -1.09 -15.24 2.62
N ARG A 139 0.17 -15.57 2.95
CA ARG A 139 1.29 -14.63 2.97
C ARG A 139 1.48 -13.98 1.61
N ALA A 140 1.42 -14.75 0.52
CA ALA A 140 1.62 -14.24 -0.83
C ALA A 140 0.57 -13.16 -1.15
N ILE A 141 -0.71 -13.39 -0.86
CA ILE A 141 -1.76 -12.39 -1.11
C ILE A 141 -1.55 -11.13 -0.26
N ILE A 142 -1.21 -11.26 1.03
CA ILE A 142 -0.94 -10.11 1.91
C ILE A 142 0.30 -9.34 1.45
N THR A 143 1.39 -10.05 1.13
CA THR A 143 2.71 -9.45 0.85
C THR A 143 2.84 -8.97 -0.58
N LYS A 144 1.96 -9.39 -1.50
CA LYS A 144 1.97 -8.96 -2.90
C LYS A 144 1.79 -7.44 -2.95
N LYS A 145 2.90 -6.74 -2.81
CA LYS A 145 3.17 -5.46 -3.44
C LYS A 145 3.07 -5.76 -4.92
N GLU A 146 2.41 -4.90 -5.68
CA GLU A 146 2.50 -5.01 -7.13
C GLU A 146 3.97 -4.93 -7.50
N ASP A 147 4.54 -6.06 -7.92
CA ASP A 147 5.93 -6.17 -8.35
C ASP A 147 6.16 -5.19 -9.50
N ASN A 148 7.15 -4.32 -9.32
CA ASN A 148 7.76 -3.41 -10.29
C ASN A 148 6.82 -2.46 -11.07
N PRO A 149 6.96 -1.13 -10.93
CA PRO A 149 6.24 -0.17 -11.78
C PRO A 149 6.56 -0.33 -13.28
N THR A 150 7.67 -0.98 -13.63
CA THR A 150 8.20 -1.08 -15.00
C THR A 150 7.77 -2.31 -15.81
N ALA A 151 7.08 -3.31 -15.23
CA ALA A 151 6.91 -4.61 -15.90
C ALA A 151 5.49 -4.96 -16.41
N CYS A 152 4.44 -4.20 -16.07
CA CYS A 152 3.09 -4.42 -16.59
C CYS A 152 2.29 -3.12 -16.52
N ASN A 153 1.50 -2.82 -17.55
CA ASN A 153 0.61 -1.66 -17.58
C ASN A 153 -0.31 -1.64 -16.34
N ALA A 154 -0.53 -0.47 -15.77
CA ALA A 154 -1.32 -0.29 -14.54
C ALA A 154 -2.76 -0.81 -14.68
N GLU A 155 -3.34 -0.74 -15.89
CA GLU A 155 -4.68 -1.22 -16.23
C GLU A 155 -4.76 -2.77 -16.20
N ASP A 156 -3.74 -3.47 -16.70
CA ASP A 156 -3.68 -4.94 -16.71
C ASP A 156 -3.53 -5.54 -15.30
N ARG A 157 -2.92 -4.79 -14.37
CA ARG A 157 -2.76 -5.20 -12.96
C ARG A 157 -4.09 -5.10 -12.20
N GLN A 158 -4.83 -4.02 -12.42
CA GLN A 158 -6.15 -3.79 -11.83
C GLN A 158 -7.18 -4.82 -12.34
N LEU A 159 -7.15 -5.11 -13.64
CA LEU A 159 -7.99 -6.14 -14.24
C LEU A 159 -7.69 -7.54 -13.70
N LYS A 160 -6.42 -7.89 -13.43
CA LYS A 160 -6.06 -9.19 -12.85
C LYS A 160 -6.46 -9.34 -11.38
N LEU A 161 -6.32 -8.29 -10.57
CA LEU A 161 -6.72 -8.35 -9.17
C LEU A 161 -8.25 -8.47 -9.04
N VAL A 162 -8.98 -7.71 -9.86
CA VAL A 162 -10.44 -7.79 -9.95
C VAL A 162 -10.90 -9.10 -10.59
N GLN A 163 -10.22 -9.64 -11.61
CA GLN A 163 -10.52 -10.97 -12.17
C GLN A 163 -10.33 -12.09 -11.14
N LEU A 164 -9.26 -12.04 -10.34
CA LEU A 164 -9.02 -13.02 -9.29
C LEU A 164 -10.01 -12.90 -8.12
N LEU A 165 -10.46 -11.69 -7.80
CA LEU A 165 -11.52 -11.45 -6.81
C LEU A 165 -12.90 -11.85 -7.34
N ASN A 166 -13.20 -11.61 -8.63
CA ASN A 166 -14.46 -11.97 -9.27
C ASN A 166 -14.63 -13.49 -9.46
N GLN A 167 -13.54 -14.21 -9.73
CA GLN A 167 -13.58 -15.68 -9.80
C GLN A 167 -13.99 -16.35 -8.47
N ALA A 168 -13.87 -15.63 -7.34
CA ALA A 168 -14.34 -16.09 -6.04
C ALA A 168 -15.82 -15.73 -5.74
N VAL A 169 -16.47 -14.93 -6.59
CA VAL A 169 -17.84 -14.39 -6.38
C VAL A 169 -18.89 -15.04 -7.31
N GLU A 170 -18.51 -15.83 -8.31
CA GLU A 170 -19.44 -16.45 -9.27
C GLU A 170 -20.33 -17.61 -8.73
N ALA A 171 -20.31 -17.91 -7.43
CA ALA A 171 -21.19 -18.95 -6.86
C ALA A 171 -22.57 -18.45 -6.40
N GLN A 172 -22.84 -17.14 -6.49
CA GLN A 172 -24.20 -16.60 -6.33
C GLN A 172 -24.45 -15.66 -7.50
N GLY A 173 -25.06 -16.18 -8.56
CA GLY A 173 -25.30 -15.43 -9.79
C GLY A 173 -25.90 -14.06 -9.50
N THR A 174 -25.13 -13.01 -9.76
CA THR A 174 -25.43 -11.91 -10.68
C THR A 174 -24.28 -10.90 -10.65
N VAL A 175 -24.05 -10.31 -11.83
CA VAL A 175 -23.16 -9.17 -12.14
C VAL A 175 -21.71 -9.51 -12.50
N ASN A 176 -21.46 -9.53 -13.82
CA ASN A 176 -20.14 -9.50 -14.44
C ASN A 176 -19.49 -8.12 -14.21
N LEU A 177 -18.69 -7.98 -13.14
CA LEU A 177 -17.93 -6.76 -12.81
C LEU A 177 -16.98 -6.29 -13.93
N LEU A 178 -16.57 -7.17 -14.84
CA LEU A 178 -15.79 -6.80 -16.03
C LEU A 178 -16.58 -5.91 -17.00
N GLU A 179 -17.89 -6.09 -17.13
CA GLU A 179 -18.71 -5.23 -17.99
C GLU A 179 -18.92 -3.83 -17.39
N ILE A 180 -18.88 -3.73 -16.05
CA ILE A 180 -19.00 -2.47 -15.29
C ILE A 180 -17.68 -1.68 -15.33
N LEU A 181 -16.54 -2.38 -15.41
CA LEU A 181 -15.20 -1.77 -15.46
C LEU A 181 -14.70 -1.51 -16.89
N ASN A 182 -15.20 -2.24 -17.90
CA ASN A 182 -14.78 -2.10 -19.31
C ASN A 182 -15.64 -1.15 -20.16
N ARG A 183 -16.52 -0.33 -19.57
CA ARG A 183 -17.18 0.75 -20.32
C ARG A 183 -16.34 2.01 -20.26
N ASP A 184 -15.37 2.10 -21.17
CA ASP A 184 -14.78 3.32 -21.74
C ASP A 184 -14.88 4.60 -20.88
N ARG A 185 -14.26 4.66 -19.69
CA ARG A 185 -13.84 5.92 -19.02
C ARG A 185 -12.72 5.72 -17.99
N PRO A 186 -11.80 6.69 -17.81
CA PRO A 186 -10.61 6.55 -16.95
C PRO A 186 -10.85 6.73 -15.44
N ASN A 187 -12.08 6.89 -14.96
CA ASN A 187 -12.33 7.31 -13.57
C ASN A 187 -13.34 6.37 -12.87
N LEU A 188 -12.79 5.48 -12.04
CA LEU A 188 -13.32 5.15 -10.71
C LEU A 188 -14.79 4.68 -10.60
N ASN A 189 -15.08 3.48 -11.12
CA ASN A 189 -16.27 2.72 -10.70
C ASN A 189 -16.11 2.02 -9.32
N LEU A 190 -15.00 2.29 -8.61
CA LEU A 190 -14.71 1.81 -7.24
C LEU A 190 -15.21 2.78 -6.14
N LEU A 191 -15.71 3.95 -6.51
CA LEU A 191 -16.26 4.96 -5.59
C LEU A 191 -17.77 5.11 -5.72
N SER A 192 -18.42 4.20 -6.46
CA SER A 192 -19.86 4.21 -6.65
C SER A 192 -20.58 3.69 -5.41
N ASP A 193 -21.83 4.14 -5.22
CA ASP A 193 -22.65 3.65 -4.12
C ASP A 193 -23.01 2.15 -4.31
N GLU A 194 -23.02 1.67 -5.56
CA GLU A 194 -23.14 0.25 -5.91
C GLU A 194 -21.96 -0.60 -5.37
N PHE A 195 -20.72 -0.06 -5.47
CA PHE A 195 -19.54 -0.72 -4.91
C PHE A 195 -19.65 -0.85 -3.37
N LEU A 196 -20.19 0.17 -2.69
CA LEU A 196 -20.45 0.09 -1.25
C LEU A 196 -21.42 -1.03 -0.89
N GLU A 197 -22.51 -1.18 -1.62
CA GLU A 197 -23.49 -2.24 -1.36
C GLU A 197 -22.86 -3.62 -1.54
N MET A 198 -22.04 -3.79 -2.58
CA MET A 198 -21.28 -5.03 -2.80
C MET A 198 -20.34 -5.33 -1.64
N VAL A 199 -19.56 -4.35 -1.19
CA VAL A 199 -18.61 -4.54 -0.08
C VAL A 199 -19.34 -4.80 1.25
N LYS A 200 -20.48 -4.12 1.49
CA LYS A 200 -21.35 -4.36 2.66
C LYS A 200 -21.84 -5.81 2.74
N ASN A 201 -22.18 -6.39 1.59
CA ASN A 201 -22.65 -7.77 1.47
C ASN A 201 -21.52 -8.81 1.38
N SER A 202 -20.27 -8.37 1.18
CA SER A 202 -19.12 -9.27 1.06
C SER A 202 -18.74 -9.93 2.40
N GLN A 203 -18.22 -11.15 2.32
CA GLN A 203 -17.63 -11.85 3.48
C GLN A 203 -16.19 -11.41 3.77
N THR A 204 -15.56 -10.66 2.86
CA THR A 204 -14.13 -10.31 2.85
C THR A 204 -13.89 -8.80 3.02
N LYS A 205 -14.58 -8.15 3.97
CA LYS A 205 -14.56 -6.69 4.17
C LYS A 205 -13.18 -6.12 4.48
N ASN A 206 -12.36 -6.82 5.27
CA ASN A 206 -11.01 -6.38 5.62
C ASN A 206 -10.07 -6.44 4.41
N LEU A 207 -10.29 -7.42 3.52
CA LEU A 207 -9.56 -7.50 2.26
C LEU A 207 -9.92 -6.32 1.34
N TRP A 208 -11.19 -5.93 1.29
CA TRP A 208 -11.63 -4.75 0.53
C TRP A 208 -11.03 -3.46 1.08
N LEU A 209 -10.95 -3.31 2.42
CA LEU A 209 -10.31 -2.16 3.05
C LEU A 209 -8.84 -2.03 2.65
N GLU A 210 -8.07 -3.12 2.77
CA GLU A 210 -6.66 -3.15 2.37
C GLU A 210 -6.49 -2.88 0.85
N ALA A 211 -7.39 -3.40 0.01
CA ALA A 211 -7.36 -3.14 -1.43
C ALA A 211 -7.64 -1.67 -1.75
N MET A 212 -8.62 -1.05 -1.08
CA MET A 212 -8.96 0.37 -1.24
C MET A 212 -7.83 1.28 -0.76
N GLU A 213 -7.23 0.99 0.40
CA GLU A 213 -6.07 1.71 0.90
C GLU A 213 -4.95 1.74 -0.14
N ARG A 214 -4.58 0.56 -0.67
CA ARG A 214 -3.51 0.44 -1.67
C ARG A 214 -3.86 1.19 -2.94
N TYR A 215 -5.10 1.06 -3.39
CA TYR A 215 -5.59 1.73 -4.59
C TYR A 215 -5.50 3.26 -4.44
N LEU A 216 -6.03 3.82 -3.36
CA LEU A 216 -5.99 5.26 -3.10
C LEU A 216 -4.55 5.75 -2.93
N ALA A 217 -3.72 5.03 -2.17
CA ALA A 217 -2.31 5.39 -2.00
C ALA A 217 -1.52 5.36 -3.33
N GLN A 218 -1.89 4.49 -4.27
CA GLN A 218 -1.29 4.46 -5.60
C GLN A 218 -1.82 5.61 -6.48
N GLN A 219 -3.14 5.84 -6.49
CA GLN A 219 -3.74 6.94 -7.26
C GLN A 219 -3.23 8.31 -6.80
N ILE A 220 -3.09 8.52 -5.49
CA ILE A 220 -2.52 9.75 -4.93
C ILE A 220 -1.08 9.94 -5.44
N ARG A 221 -0.26 8.88 -5.42
CA ARG A 221 1.12 8.95 -5.93
C ARG A 221 1.18 9.20 -7.44
N ASP A 222 0.35 8.54 -8.23
CA ASP A 222 0.41 8.64 -9.70
C ASP A 222 -0.19 9.94 -10.23
N LYS A 223 -1.31 10.39 -9.65
CA LYS A 223 -2.05 11.57 -10.15
C LYS A 223 -1.66 12.87 -9.46
N ALA A 224 -1.09 12.82 -8.26
CA ALA A 224 -0.62 14.00 -7.53
C ALA A 224 0.92 14.09 -7.45
N ALA A 225 1.67 13.28 -8.21
CA ALA A 225 3.13 13.36 -8.29
C ALA A 225 3.63 14.81 -8.48
N ASN A 226 2.97 15.55 -9.36
CA ASN A 226 3.39 16.90 -9.72
C ASN A 226 2.83 17.97 -8.75
N ASN A 227 2.08 17.59 -7.72
CA ASN A 227 1.44 18.51 -6.77
C ASN A 227 1.61 17.99 -5.33
N ILE A 228 2.72 18.37 -4.71
CA ILE A 228 3.12 17.96 -3.36
C ILE A 228 2.08 18.36 -2.32
N THR A 229 1.45 19.53 -2.50
CA THR A 229 0.47 20.04 -1.54
C THR A 229 -0.75 19.13 -1.48
N VAL A 230 -1.29 18.76 -2.64
CA VAL A 230 -2.41 17.81 -2.74
C VAL A 230 -1.97 16.42 -2.31
N GLN A 231 -0.81 15.95 -2.76
CA GLN A 231 -0.30 14.64 -2.38
C GLN A 231 -0.20 14.47 -0.86
N LYS A 232 0.48 15.40 -0.16
CA LYS A 232 0.64 15.34 1.30
C LYS A 232 -0.70 15.44 2.04
N ASP A 233 -1.62 16.28 1.57
CA ASP A 233 -2.94 16.42 2.18
C ASP A 233 -3.74 15.12 2.12
N PHE A 234 -3.85 14.51 0.93
CA PHE A 234 -4.60 13.27 0.77
C PHE A 234 -3.89 12.06 1.39
N GLU A 235 -2.56 12.00 1.39
CA GLU A 235 -1.80 10.98 2.12
C GLU A 235 -2.04 11.09 3.64
N GLN A 236 -2.08 12.31 4.18
CA GLN A 236 -2.36 12.52 5.59
C GLN A 236 -3.80 12.11 5.94
N ARG A 237 -4.79 12.56 5.16
CA ARG A 237 -6.20 12.18 5.35
C ARG A 237 -6.41 10.66 5.26
N LEU A 238 -5.71 9.99 4.34
CA LEU A 238 -5.74 8.53 4.20
C LEU A 238 -5.16 7.86 5.46
N LYS A 239 -4.01 8.33 5.94
CA LYS A 239 -3.39 7.83 7.19
C LYS A 239 -4.30 8.06 8.39
N GLU A 240 -4.96 9.20 8.48
CA GLU A 240 -5.89 9.52 9.58
C GLU A 240 -7.11 8.60 9.58
N ALA A 241 -7.74 8.37 8.43
CA ALA A 241 -8.86 7.43 8.29
C ALA A 241 -8.45 6.01 8.73
N LEU A 242 -7.28 5.55 8.31
CA LEU A 242 -6.74 4.25 8.72
C LEU A 242 -6.36 4.22 10.20
N THR A 243 -5.85 5.32 10.76
CA THR A 243 -5.52 5.38 12.19
C THR A 243 -6.77 5.24 13.04
N LYS A 244 -7.91 5.81 12.62
CA LYS A 244 -9.20 5.62 13.29
C LYS A 244 -9.66 4.17 13.28
N TYR A 245 -9.40 3.43 12.18
CA TYR A 245 -9.65 1.99 12.10
C TYR A 245 -8.80 1.21 13.10
N HIS A 246 -7.48 1.46 13.11
CA HIS A 246 -6.54 0.75 13.98
C HIS A 246 -6.77 1.07 15.47
N ASN A 247 -7.18 2.30 15.77
CA ASN A 247 -7.54 2.73 17.12
C ASN A 247 -8.97 2.33 17.51
N GLN A 248 -9.62 1.45 16.75
CA GLN A 248 -10.96 0.91 17.04
C GLN A 248 -12.05 1.98 17.19
N SER A 249 -11.83 3.16 16.63
CA SER A 249 -12.76 4.29 16.73
C SER A 249 -13.89 4.18 15.69
N LEU A 250 -13.71 3.37 14.66
CA LEU A 250 -14.65 3.16 13.56
C LEU A 250 -14.71 1.68 13.16
N SER A 251 -15.89 1.23 12.73
CA SER A 251 -16.10 -0.06 12.08
C SER A 251 -15.47 -0.11 10.68
N VAL A 252 -15.11 -1.31 10.20
CA VAL A 252 -14.57 -1.53 8.84
C VAL A 252 -15.43 -0.85 7.77
N LEU A 253 -16.76 -0.91 7.91
CA LEU A 253 -17.68 -0.29 6.96
C LEU A 253 -17.65 1.25 7.02
N GLU A 254 -17.53 1.84 8.19
CA GLU A 254 -17.46 3.29 8.37
C GLU A 254 -16.15 3.85 7.78
N VAL A 255 -15.05 3.12 7.96
CA VAL A 255 -13.74 3.47 7.39
C VAL A 255 -13.81 3.38 5.87
N LEU A 256 -14.41 2.32 5.31
CA LEU A 256 -14.62 2.19 3.86
C LEU A 256 -15.43 3.38 3.30
N GLU A 257 -16.49 3.81 3.99
CA GLU A 257 -17.26 4.99 3.60
C GLU A 257 -16.41 6.27 3.64
N GLU A 258 -15.55 6.44 4.65
CA GLU A 258 -14.58 7.55 4.73
C GLU A 258 -13.57 7.52 3.57
N LEU A 259 -13.04 6.34 3.23
CA LEU A 259 -12.11 6.16 2.10
C LEU A 259 -12.78 6.50 0.75
N ILE A 260 -14.06 6.16 0.58
CA ILE A 260 -14.79 6.51 -0.63
C ILE A 260 -15.00 8.01 -0.75
N ARG A 261 -15.39 8.67 0.35
CA ARG A 261 -15.49 10.13 0.39
C ARG A 261 -14.15 10.78 0.04
N LEU A 262 -13.06 10.29 0.62
CA LEU A 262 -11.70 10.74 0.30
C LEU A 262 -11.39 10.57 -1.18
N GLY A 263 -11.73 9.43 -1.78
CA GLY A 263 -11.57 9.20 -3.21
C GLY A 263 -12.39 10.15 -4.08
N LYS A 264 -13.66 10.43 -3.72
CA LYS A 264 -14.53 11.37 -4.44
C LYS A 264 -13.95 12.79 -4.37
N ASP A 265 -13.52 13.23 -3.19
CA ASP A 265 -12.86 14.52 -2.98
C ASP A 265 -11.56 14.63 -3.80
N PHE A 266 -10.80 13.54 -3.92
CA PHE A 266 -9.55 13.52 -4.70
C PHE A 266 -9.82 13.73 -6.19
N VAL A 267 -10.80 13.02 -6.75
CA VAL A 267 -11.22 13.19 -8.15
C VAL A 267 -11.72 14.61 -8.40
N GLU A 268 -12.53 15.16 -7.49
CA GLU A 268 -13.00 16.55 -7.60
C GLU A 268 -11.84 17.55 -7.53
N ARG A 269 -10.85 17.31 -6.66
CA ARG A 269 -9.67 18.16 -6.53
C ARG A 269 -8.86 18.20 -7.82
N LEU A 270 -8.67 17.06 -8.48
CA LEU A 270 -7.97 16.97 -9.76
C LEU A 270 -8.77 17.65 -10.89
N ALA A 271 -10.08 17.41 -10.96
CA ALA A 271 -10.96 18.01 -11.96
C ALA A 271 -11.04 19.54 -11.86
N ARG A 272 -10.73 20.11 -10.68
CA ARG A 272 -10.65 21.57 -10.50
C ARG A 272 -9.58 22.19 -11.42
N GLY A 273 -8.45 21.51 -11.63
CA GLY A 273 -7.38 21.99 -12.52
C GLY A 273 -7.85 22.26 -13.94
N GLU A 274 -8.55 21.27 -14.49
CA GLU A 274 -9.12 21.33 -15.84
C GLU A 274 -10.15 22.47 -15.95
N LYS A 275 -11.03 22.61 -14.95
CA LYS A 275 -12.04 23.68 -14.91
C LYS A 275 -11.43 25.08 -14.86
N LEU A 276 -10.27 25.23 -14.23
CA LEU A 276 -9.58 26.50 -14.12
C LEU A 276 -8.72 26.84 -15.35
N GLY A 277 -8.56 25.91 -16.30
CA GLY A 277 -7.73 26.10 -17.49
C GLY A 277 -6.26 26.36 -17.17
N LEU A 278 -5.77 25.80 -16.06
CA LEU A 278 -4.37 25.89 -15.61
C LEU A 278 -3.59 24.68 -16.11
N SER A 279 -2.31 24.87 -16.43
CA SER A 279 -1.40 23.75 -16.69
C SER A 279 -1.13 22.94 -15.40
N PRO A 280 -0.66 21.68 -15.49
CA PRO A 280 -0.32 20.86 -14.32
C PRO A 280 0.70 21.52 -13.37
N ALA A 281 1.65 22.29 -13.91
CA ALA A 281 2.58 23.07 -13.10
C ALA A 281 1.87 24.26 -12.41
N GLU A 282 1.03 24.99 -13.13
CA GLU A 282 0.30 26.16 -12.59
C GLU A 282 -0.68 25.77 -11.48
N ILE A 283 -1.41 24.66 -11.62
CA ILE A 283 -2.34 24.21 -10.58
C ILE A 283 -1.60 23.82 -9.30
N ALA A 284 -0.40 23.24 -9.41
CA ALA A 284 0.40 22.86 -8.26
C ALA A 284 0.84 24.10 -7.45
N PHE A 285 1.23 25.19 -8.13
CA PHE A 285 1.52 26.45 -7.47
C PHE A 285 0.27 27.12 -6.90
N TYR A 286 -0.84 27.10 -7.63
CA TYR A 286 -2.13 27.61 -7.14
C TYR A 286 -2.52 26.91 -5.83
N ASP A 287 -2.42 25.58 -5.77
CA ASP A 287 -2.74 24.79 -4.58
C ASP A 287 -1.80 25.06 -3.41
N ALA A 288 -0.51 25.28 -3.68
CA ALA A 288 0.46 25.68 -2.66
C ALA A 288 0.14 27.06 -2.04
N LEU A 289 -0.44 27.98 -2.82
CA LEU A 289 -0.77 29.35 -2.39
C LEU A 289 -2.08 29.44 -1.60
N ILE A 290 -3.07 28.60 -1.91
CA ILE A 290 -4.41 28.59 -1.29
C ILE A 290 -4.39 28.01 0.12
N LYS A 291 -3.35 27.25 0.47
CA LYS A 291 -3.23 26.68 1.81
C LYS A 291 -3.20 27.73 2.94
N ASN A 292 -2.95 29.00 2.61
CA ASN A 292 -3.15 30.11 3.52
C ASN A 292 -4.58 30.65 3.40
N ASP A 293 -5.40 30.40 4.42
CA ASP A 293 -6.80 30.83 4.47
C ASP A 293 -6.97 32.36 4.29
N SER A 294 -6.02 33.15 4.82
CA SER A 294 -6.02 34.61 4.67
C SER A 294 -5.83 35.06 3.22
N ALA A 295 -5.09 34.28 2.42
CA ALA A 295 -4.88 34.59 1.01
C ALA A 295 -6.16 34.36 0.20
N VAL A 296 -6.91 33.29 0.51
CA VAL A 296 -8.20 33.00 -0.14
C VAL A 296 -9.21 34.10 0.16
N GLN A 297 -9.29 34.54 1.43
CA GLN A 297 -10.24 35.57 1.85
C GLN A 297 -9.88 36.98 1.36
N GLY A 298 -8.58 37.29 1.24
CA GLY A 298 -8.11 38.63 0.91
C GLY A 298 -7.93 38.93 -0.59
N LEU A 299 -7.53 37.93 -1.39
CA LEU A 299 -7.15 38.12 -2.79
C LEU A 299 -8.23 37.62 -3.77
N GLY A 300 -8.99 36.58 -3.39
CA GLY A 300 -9.97 35.93 -4.27
C GLY A 300 -9.33 35.01 -5.30
N ASP A 301 -10.13 34.12 -5.89
CA ASP A 301 -9.61 33.04 -6.74
C ASP A 301 -8.95 33.52 -8.04
N GLU A 302 -9.44 34.59 -8.67
CA GLU A 302 -8.90 35.06 -9.95
C GLU A 302 -7.47 35.63 -9.81
N THR A 303 -7.21 36.41 -8.77
CA THR A 303 -5.88 36.98 -8.55
C THR A 303 -4.86 35.92 -8.12
N LEU A 304 -5.30 34.88 -7.39
CA LEU A 304 -4.47 33.73 -7.04
C LEU A 304 -4.10 32.89 -8.28
N LYS A 305 -5.01 32.76 -9.25
CA LYS A 305 -4.71 32.12 -10.55
C LYS A 305 -3.67 32.91 -11.33
N GLU A 306 -3.83 34.22 -11.45
CA GLU A 306 -2.84 35.08 -12.13
C GLU A 306 -1.48 35.02 -11.44
N LEU A 307 -1.47 35.04 -10.11
CA LEU A 307 -0.27 34.89 -9.30
C LEU A 307 0.44 33.56 -9.56
N ALA A 308 -0.31 32.45 -9.62
CA ALA A 308 0.24 31.13 -9.91
C ALA A 308 0.85 31.07 -11.34
N LYS A 309 0.18 31.65 -12.33
CA LYS A 309 0.70 31.76 -13.71
C LYS A 309 1.99 32.57 -13.77
N GLU A 310 2.02 33.72 -13.10
CA GLU A 310 3.19 34.60 -13.06
C GLU A 310 4.38 33.93 -12.36
N ILE A 311 4.14 33.25 -11.23
CA ILE A 311 5.17 32.48 -10.52
C ILE A 311 5.72 31.36 -11.41
N THR A 312 4.85 30.62 -12.10
CA THR A 312 5.25 29.55 -13.02
C THR A 312 6.11 30.10 -14.16
N ALA A 313 5.70 31.20 -14.79
CA ALA A 313 6.45 31.83 -15.88
C ALA A 313 7.83 32.32 -15.43
N GLN A 314 7.91 32.95 -14.26
CA GLN A 314 9.18 33.44 -13.73
C GLN A 314 10.12 32.33 -13.28
N LEU A 315 9.56 31.23 -12.75
CA LEU A 315 10.31 30.03 -12.40
C LEU A 315 10.86 29.35 -13.65
N ARG A 316 10.07 29.18 -14.72
CA ARG A 316 10.55 28.67 -16.02
C ARG A 316 11.70 29.53 -16.58
N GLN A 317 11.57 30.85 -16.56
CA GLN A 317 12.63 31.74 -17.05
C GLN A 317 13.91 31.70 -16.20
N SER A 318 13.78 31.36 -14.91
CA SER A 318 14.89 31.33 -13.95
C SER A 318 15.44 29.92 -13.69
N ALA A 319 14.78 28.88 -14.21
CA ALA A 319 15.14 27.47 -14.03
C ALA A 319 16.43 27.17 -14.79
N THR A 320 17.55 27.50 -14.16
CA THR A 320 18.86 27.00 -14.57
C THR A 320 19.04 25.63 -13.92
N ILE A 321 19.53 24.64 -14.68
CA ILE A 321 19.58 23.19 -14.35
C ILE A 321 20.15 22.87 -12.94
N ASP A 322 20.95 23.76 -12.32
CA ASP A 322 21.65 23.49 -11.06
C ASP A 322 21.02 24.09 -9.78
N TRP A 323 19.81 24.68 -9.84
CA TRP A 323 19.30 25.46 -8.70
C TRP A 323 19.01 24.63 -7.44
N GLN A 324 18.71 23.34 -7.60
CA GLN A 324 18.51 22.39 -6.49
C GLN A 324 19.80 22.18 -5.65
N TYR A 325 20.99 22.39 -6.25
CA TYR A 325 22.28 22.13 -5.59
C TYR A 325 23.01 23.40 -5.13
N LYS A 326 22.62 24.57 -5.64
CA LYS A 326 23.30 25.85 -5.39
C LYS A 326 22.46 26.77 -4.51
N GLU A 327 22.85 26.93 -3.25
CA GLU A 327 22.17 27.78 -2.26
C GLU A 327 22.01 29.25 -2.74
N ALA A 328 22.98 29.76 -3.50
CA ALA A 328 22.91 31.09 -4.10
C ALA A 328 21.76 31.26 -5.11
N VAL A 329 21.42 30.20 -5.86
CA VAL A 329 20.31 30.23 -6.83
C VAL A 329 18.97 30.07 -6.10
N ARG A 330 18.90 29.19 -5.10
CA ARG A 330 17.74 29.04 -4.21
C ARG A 330 17.38 30.36 -3.50
N ALA A 331 18.39 31.10 -3.03
CA ALA A 331 18.20 32.42 -2.42
C ALA A 331 17.65 33.47 -3.41
N LYS A 332 18.09 33.43 -4.68
CA LYS A 332 17.55 34.28 -5.74
C LYS A 332 16.08 33.94 -6.04
N MET A 333 15.75 32.66 -6.16
CA MET A 333 14.37 32.20 -6.38
C MET A 333 13.46 32.60 -5.22
N ARG A 334 13.90 32.41 -3.97
CA ARG A 334 13.18 32.88 -2.78
C ARG A 334 12.87 34.37 -2.82
N THR A 335 13.84 35.17 -3.27
CA THR A 335 13.68 36.63 -3.39
C THR A 335 12.71 37.01 -4.49
N LEU A 336 12.75 36.30 -5.62
CA LEU A 336 11.82 36.48 -6.73
C LEU A 336 10.39 36.16 -6.29
N VAL A 337 10.14 34.97 -5.72
CA VAL A 337 8.82 34.56 -5.24
C VAL A 337 8.28 35.59 -4.23
N ARG A 338 9.11 36.02 -3.27
CA ARG A 338 8.74 37.08 -2.30
C ARG A 338 8.33 38.39 -2.97
N ARG A 339 9.06 38.84 -3.99
CA ARG A 339 8.71 40.07 -4.74
C ARG A 339 7.38 39.92 -5.46
N THR A 340 7.10 38.74 -6.00
CA THR A 340 5.83 38.45 -6.69
C THR A 340 4.67 38.41 -5.72
N LEU A 341 4.79 37.72 -4.58
CA LEU A 341 3.78 37.75 -3.51
C LEU A 341 3.47 39.18 -3.04
N LYS A 342 4.48 40.02 -2.83
CA LYS A 342 4.29 41.44 -2.46
C LYS A 342 3.56 42.26 -3.52
N ARG A 343 3.82 42.04 -4.81
CA ARG A 343 3.14 42.77 -5.90
C ARG A 343 1.64 42.49 -5.90
N TYR A 344 1.26 41.24 -5.65
CA TYR A 344 -0.14 40.81 -5.58
C TYR A 344 -0.78 41.04 -4.20
N LYS A 345 -0.10 41.74 -3.28
CA LYS A 345 -0.57 42.04 -1.93
C LYS A 345 -0.94 40.79 -1.12
N TYR A 346 -0.21 39.69 -1.32
CA TYR A 346 -0.41 38.46 -0.56
C TYR A 346 -0.25 38.75 0.95
N PRO A 347 -1.11 38.19 1.82
CA PRO A 347 -1.09 38.50 3.25
C PRO A 347 0.26 38.14 3.91
N PRO A 348 0.78 39.00 4.80
CA PRO A 348 2.11 38.82 5.41
C PRO A 348 2.14 37.77 6.53
N ASP A 349 0.99 37.21 6.92
CA ASP A 349 0.83 36.31 8.07
C ASP A 349 1.50 34.94 7.86
N GLN A 350 1.29 34.31 6.70
CA GLN A 350 1.93 33.05 6.31
C GLN A 350 2.77 33.19 5.03
N GLU A 351 3.16 34.40 4.65
CA GLU A 351 4.09 34.67 3.54
C GLU A 351 5.37 33.79 3.59
N PRO A 352 6.09 33.62 4.72
CA PRO A 352 7.29 32.80 4.75
C PRO A 352 7.00 31.31 4.49
N GLU A 353 5.86 30.79 4.96
CA GLU A 353 5.46 29.41 4.72
C GLU A 353 5.01 29.19 3.28
N ALA A 354 4.27 30.14 2.69
CA ALA A 354 3.87 30.11 1.29
C ALA A 354 5.10 30.09 0.38
N ILE A 355 6.12 30.90 0.67
CA ILE A 355 7.39 30.88 -0.08
C ILE A 355 8.08 29.51 0.04
N ALA A 356 8.12 28.92 1.24
CA ALA A 356 8.74 27.62 1.45
C ALA A 356 8.00 26.51 0.66
N ARG A 357 6.67 26.50 0.68
CA ARG A 357 5.83 25.56 -0.07
C ARG A 357 6.01 25.70 -1.59
N VAL A 358 6.04 26.94 -2.09
CA VAL A 358 6.27 27.20 -3.52
C VAL A 358 7.66 26.74 -3.96
N LEU A 359 8.69 26.91 -3.11
CA LEU A 359 10.03 26.41 -3.41
C LEU A 359 10.10 24.88 -3.38
N GLU A 360 9.50 24.24 -2.37
CA GLU A 360 9.41 22.77 -2.29
C GLU A 360 8.67 22.22 -3.53
N GLN A 361 7.55 22.85 -3.90
CA GLN A 361 6.79 22.50 -5.09
C GLN A 361 7.62 22.64 -6.37
N ALA A 362 8.40 23.72 -6.49
CA ALA A 362 9.28 23.93 -7.62
C ALA A 362 10.39 22.86 -7.69
N GLU A 363 10.90 22.38 -6.55
CA GLU A 363 11.97 21.36 -6.50
C GLU A 363 11.50 20.05 -7.13
N GLU A 364 10.25 19.65 -6.90
CA GLU A 364 9.67 18.40 -7.42
C GLU A 364 9.39 18.46 -8.93
N ILE A 365 8.85 19.59 -9.42
CA ILE A 365 8.54 19.75 -10.85
C ILE A 365 9.73 20.27 -11.67
N ALA A 366 10.92 20.35 -11.07
CA ALA A 366 12.09 20.95 -11.71
C ALA A 366 12.46 20.27 -13.04
N GLU A 367 12.30 18.95 -13.13
CA GLU A 367 12.56 18.20 -14.37
C GLU A 367 11.52 18.55 -15.46
N GLU A 368 10.23 18.63 -15.12
CA GLU A 368 9.16 19.04 -16.04
C GLU A 368 9.31 20.50 -16.50
N LEU A 369 9.71 21.41 -15.60
CA LEU A 369 9.94 22.82 -15.92
C LEU A 369 11.08 23.05 -16.93
N THR A 370 11.96 22.06 -17.12
CA THR A 370 13.07 22.13 -18.08
C THR A 370 12.81 21.41 -19.40
N THR A 371 11.75 20.58 -19.47
CA THR A 371 11.44 19.74 -20.64
C THR A 371 10.32 20.29 -21.54
N GLU A 372 9.48 21.19 -21.02
CA GLU A 372 8.53 22.02 -21.80
C GLU A 372 9.16 23.36 -22.22
#